data_AF-A0A2E2EHE4-F1
#
_entry.id   AF-A0A2E2EHE4-F1
#
_cell.length_a   1.000
_cell.length_b   1.000
_cell.length_c   1.000
_cell.angle_alpha   90.00
_cell.angle_beta   90.00
_cell.angle_gamma   90.00
#
_symmetry.space_group_name_H-M   'P 1'
#
loop_
_entity.id
_entity.type
_entity.pdbx_description
1 polymer ?
#
loop_
_entity_poly.entity_id
_entity_poly.type
_entity_poly.pdbx_seq_one_letter_code
_entity_poly.pdbx_strand_id
1 'polypeptide(L)'
;MSQNPPKTFNKYWYYEKSVQNPSNEVEFFNEKFQEIRGRKATTLREDFCGTAAISCEWVAQSPKHEAWGIDLDPEPVEYGKKHHVTKLDQEAQKRVHYLLENVLNAETPKVDICFAFNFSYYIFKERKQLVDYFKRVRSALKDDGVFFVDLFGGPDSQTVMTDIMKHDGFKYYWECQEFNP
;
A
#
# COMPACT_ATOMS: atom_id res chain seq x y z
N MET A 1 6.82 -17.06 12.11
CA MET A 1 8.10 -17.18 12.85
C MET A 1 8.53 -15.79 13.29
N SER A 2 8.74 -15.56 14.58
CA SER A 2 9.28 -14.29 15.08
C SER A 2 10.66 -14.09 14.47
N GLN A 3 10.84 -13.03 13.67
CA GLN A 3 12.17 -12.63 13.21
C GLN A 3 12.72 -11.69 14.27
N ASN A 4 13.90 -12.01 14.81
CA ASN A 4 14.59 -11.12 15.73
C ASN A 4 14.81 -9.76 15.08
N PRO A 5 14.74 -8.65 15.84
CA PRO A 5 15.03 -7.33 15.32
C PRO A 5 16.45 -7.28 14.72
N PRO A 6 16.66 -6.47 13.67
CA PRO A 6 17.95 -6.36 13.01
C PRO A 6 19.00 -5.77 13.97
N LYS A 7 20.26 -6.21 13.82
CA LYS A 7 21.38 -5.72 14.66
C LYS A 7 21.59 -4.21 14.53
N THR A 8 21.35 -3.66 13.33
CA THR A 8 21.38 -2.23 13.05
C THR A 8 19.95 -1.72 12.85
N PHE A 9 19.69 -0.50 13.30
CA PHE A 9 18.35 0.10 13.15
C PHE A 9 17.95 0.18 11.67
N ASN A 10 16.74 -0.29 11.38
CA ASN A 10 16.17 -0.29 10.04
C ASN A 10 14.71 0.15 10.14
N LYS A 11 14.43 1.39 9.74
CA LYS A 11 13.10 2.00 9.84
C LYS A 11 12.01 1.19 9.12
N TYR A 12 12.33 0.65 7.94
CA TYR A 12 11.38 -0.12 7.14
C TYR A 12 11.04 -1.45 7.81
N TRP A 13 12.02 -2.17 8.35
CA TRP A 13 11.75 -3.42 9.08
C TRP A 13 10.83 -3.16 10.28
N TYR A 14 11.10 -2.12 11.08
CA TYR A 14 10.26 -1.80 12.23
C TYR A 14 8.86 -1.37 11.82
N TYR A 15 8.74 -0.54 10.79
CA TYR A 15 7.46 -0.09 10.25
C TYR A 15 6.63 -1.26 9.70
N GLU A 16 7.22 -2.11 8.85
CA GLU A 16 6.55 -3.28 8.28
C GLU A 16 6.11 -4.28 9.36
N LYS A 17 6.86 -4.42 10.46
CA LYS A 17 6.50 -5.30 11.56
C LYS A 17 5.43 -4.75 12.49
N SER A 18 5.23 -3.44 12.53
CA SER A 18 4.28 -2.78 13.44
C SER A 18 2.99 -2.35 12.76
N VAL A 19 3.06 -1.93 11.50
CA VAL A 19 1.95 -1.25 10.81
C VAL A 19 1.41 -2.04 9.63
N GLN A 20 2.23 -2.79 8.89
CA GLN A 20 1.79 -3.48 7.67
C GLN A 20 1.40 -4.93 7.91
N ASN A 21 0.46 -5.45 7.13
CA ASN A 21 0.15 -6.87 7.07
C ASN A 21 -0.23 -7.33 5.65
N PRO A 22 0.74 -7.40 4.72
CA PRO A 22 0.49 -7.58 3.29
C PRO A 22 -0.45 -8.75 2.95
N SER A 23 -0.34 -9.87 3.68
CA SER A 23 -1.21 -11.03 3.49
C SER A 23 -2.67 -10.73 3.79
N ASN A 24 -2.94 -9.99 4.87
CA ASN A 24 -4.31 -9.60 5.22
C ASN A 24 -4.87 -8.57 4.23
N GLU A 25 -4.06 -7.62 3.76
CA GLU A 25 -4.50 -6.66 2.75
C GLU A 25 -4.84 -7.37 1.42
N VAL A 26 -4.01 -8.32 0.98
CA VAL A 26 -4.27 -9.14 -0.22
C VAL A 26 -5.50 -10.03 -0.06
N GLU A 27 -5.70 -10.65 1.10
CA GLU A 27 -6.92 -11.41 1.41
C GLU A 27 -8.17 -10.51 1.33
N PHE A 28 -8.12 -9.36 1.98
CA PHE A 28 -9.19 -8.35 1.95
C PHE A 28 -9.53 -7.93 0.51
N PHE A 29 -8.51 -7.63 -0.33
CA PHE A 29 -8.71 -7.27 -1.72
C PHE A 29 -9.42 -8.37 -2.50
N ASN A 30 -8.97 -9.62 -2.37
CA ASN A 30 -9.57 -10.75 -3.07
C ASN A 30 -11.02 -10.97 -2.66
N GLU A 31 -11.29 -10.99 -1.35
CA GLU A 31 -12.64 -11.18 -0.82
C GLU A 31 -13.58 -10.08 -1.28
N LYS A 32 -13.21 -8.81 -1.05
CA LYS A 32 -14.08 -7.68 -1.35
C LYS A 32 -14.27 -7.47 -2.83
N PHE A 33 -13.23 -7.65 -3.64
CA PHE A 33 -13.38 -7.55 -5.07
C PHE A 33 -14.29 -8.66 -5.62
N GLN A 34 -14.13 -9.90 -5.14
CA GLN A 34 -15.00 -11.02 -5.53
C GLN A 34 -16.46 -10.80 -5.09
N GLU A 35 -16.69 -10.25 -3.89
CA GLU A 35 -18.02 -9.87 -3.40
C GLU A 35 -18.67 -8.81 -4.29
N ILE A 36 -17.93 -7.76 -4.67
CA ILE A 36 -18.44 -6.63 -5.46
C ILE A 36 -18.65 -6.99 -6.94
N ARG A 37 -17.75 -7.79 -7.52
CA ARG A 37 -17.70 -8.04 -8.97
C ARG A 37 -18.06 -9.45 -9.41
N GLY A 38 -18.09 -10.43 -8.50
CA GLY A 38 -18.37 -11.83 -8.84
C GLY A 38 -17.24 -12.54 -9.60
N ARG A 39 -16.06 -11.93 -9.73
CA ARG A 39 -14.86 -12.53 -10.34
C ARG A 39 -13.61 -12.16 -9.54
N LYS A 40 -12.52 -12.88 -9.76
CA LYS A 40 -11.22 -12.56 -9.16
C LYS A 40 -10.54 -11.39 -9.90
N ALA A 41 -9.88 -10.53 -9.13
CA ALA A 41 -8.95 -9.54 -9.66
C ALA A 41 -7.60 -10.20 -9.96
N THR A 42 -6.88 -9.68 -10.95
CA THR A 42 -5.53 -10.15 -11.29
C THR A 42 -4.54 -9.00 -11.45
N THR A 43 -4.99 -7.78 -11.74
CA THR A 43 -4.09 -6.62 -11.87
C THR A 43 -4.31 -5.58 -10.76
N LEU A 44 -3.22 -5.07 -10.21
CA LEU A 44 -3.23 -4.17 -9.06
C LEU A 44 -2.34 -2.93 -9.30
N ARG A 45 -2.83 -1.74 -8.94
CA ARG A 45 -2.06 -0.50 -8.87
C ARG A 45 -2.01 -0.02 -7.42
N GLU A 46 -0.81 0.14 -6.89
CA GLU A 46 -0.55 0.69 -5.57
C GLU A 46 -0.03 2.12 -5.72
N ASP A 47 -0.85 3.10 -5.38
CA ASP A 47 -0.42 4.50 -5.31
C ASP A 47 0.28 4.76 -3.96
N PHE A 48 1.39 5.51 -3.97
CA PHE A 48 2.23 5.78 -2.79
C PHE A 48 2.81 4.50 -2.18
N CYS A 49 3.38 3.64 -3.03
CA CYS A 49 3.67 2.26 -2.67
C CYS A 49 4.77 2.09 -1.62
N GLY A 50 5.64 3.07 -1.41
CA GLY A 50 6.80 2.95 -0.55
C GLY A 50 7.64 1.72 -0.92
N THR A 51 7.65 0.71 -0.04
CA THR A 51 8.39 -0.55 -0.26
C THR A 51 7.65 -1.55 -1.14
N ALA A 52 6.40 -1.28 -1.49
CA ALA A 52 5.48 -2.13 -2.26
C ALA A 52 5.42 -3.58 -1.76
N ALA A 53 5.47 -3.77 -0.43
CA ALA A 53 5.36 -5.08 0.20
C ALA A 53 4.02 -5.77 -0.17
N ILE A 54 2.93 -5.01 -0.22
CA ILE A 54 1.61 -5.48 -0.64
C ILE A 54 1.61 -5.89 -2.12
N SER A 55 2.19 -5.08 -3.01
CA SER A 55 2.34 -5.44 -4.43
C SER A 55 3.15 -6.73 -4.63
N CYS A 56 4.20 -6.96 -3.83
CA CYS A 56 4.97 -8.20 -3.89
C CYS A 56 4.15 -9.41 -3.44
N GLU A 57 3.41 -9.28 -2.33
CA GLU A 57 2.50 -10.33 -1.84
C GLU A 57 1.40 -10.63 -2.88
N TRP A 58 0.85 -9.60 -3.51
CA TRP A 58 -0.15 -9.73 -4.57
C TRP A 58 0.34 -10.60 -5.74
N VAL A 59 1.55 -10.30 -6.23
CA VAL A 59 2.15 -10.98 -7.40
C VAL A 59 2.54 -12.44 -7.07
N ALA A 60 2.90 -12.72 -5.82
CA ALA A 60 3.28 -14.06 -5.36
C ALA A 60 2.13 -15.08 -5.42
N GLN A 61 0.87 -14.63 -5.40
CA GLN A 61 -0.29 -15.52 -5.37
C GLN A 61 -0.40 -16.48 -6.57
N SER A 62 -0.10 -16.01 -7.78
CA SER A 62 -0.14 -16.84 -9.00
C SER A 62 0.52 -16.15 -10.20
N PRO A 63 0.88 -16.87 -11.27
CA PRO A 63 1.43 -16.29 -12.51
C PRO A 63 0.51 -15.29 -13.23
N LYS A 64 -0.79 -15.24 -12.88
CA LYS A 64 -1.75 -14.31 -13.48
C LYS A 64 -1.74 -12.92 -12.82
N HIS A 65 -1.12 -12.79 -11.64
CA HIS A 65 -1.17 -11.54 -10.89
C HIS A 65 -0.12 -10.54 -11.39
N GLU A 66 -0.43 -9.26 -11.46
CA GLU A 66 0.54 -8.25 -11.88
C GLU A 66 0.30 -6.97 -11.11
N ALA A 67 1.37 -6.29 -10.71
CA ALA A 67 1.28 -5.12 -9.86
C ALA A 67 2.14 -3.95 -10.36
N TRP A 68 1.61 -2.74 -10.23
CA TRP A 68 2.30 -1.48 -10.51
C TRP A 68 2.32 -0.64 -9.24
N GLY A 69 3.50 -0.47 -8.63
CA GLY A 69 3.72 0.39 -7.48
C GLY A 69 4.27 1.75 -7.92
N ILE A 70 3.59 2.83 -7.54
CA ILE A 70 3.98 4.19 -7.89
C ILE A 70 4.40 4.94 -6.62
N ASP A 71 5.60 5.49 -6.61
CA ASP A 71 6.08 6.36 -5.53
C ASP A 71 7.01 7.45 -6.09
N LEU A 72 7.15 8.56 -5.37
CA LEU A 72 8.09 9.63 -5.70
C LEU A 72 9.43 9.44 -5.00
N ASP A 73 9.46 8.73 -3.87
CA ASP A 73 10.67 8.57 -3.07
C ASP A 73 11.47 7.33 -3.52
N PRO A 74 12.69 7.50 -4.05
CA PRO A 74 13.52 6.37 -4.43
C PRO A 74 13.98 5.54 -3.23
N GLU A 75 14.05 6.11 -2.03
CA GLU A 75 14.58 5.43 -0.84
C GLU A 75 13.76 4.17 -0.46
N PRO A 76 12.42 4.23 -0.25
CA PRO A 76 11.62 3.06 0.06
C PRO A 76 11.48 2.12 -1.14
N VAL A 77 11.44 2.64 -2.37
CA VAL A 77 11.40 1.83 -3.60
C VAL A 77 12.64 0.93 -3.71
N GLU A 78 13.83 1.49 -3.51
CA GLU A 78 15.08 0.72 -3.54
C GLU A 78 15.17 -0.26 -2.37
N TYR A 79 14.60 0.08 -1.21
CA TYR A 79 14.48 -0.87 -0.11
C TYR A 79 13.58 -2.07 -0.51
N GLY A 80 12.41 -1.80 -1.08
CA GLY A 80 11.44 -2.81 -1.53
C GLY A 80 12.00 -3.73 -2.61
N LYS A 81 12.69 -3.17 -3.60
CA LYS A 81 13.42 -3.96 -4.61
C LYS A 81 14.42 -4.93 -3.98
N LYS A 82 15.22 -4.47 -3.01
CA LYS A 82 16.27 -5.28 -2.39
C LYS A 82 15.75 -6.32 -1.41
N HIS A 83 14.65 -6.05 -0.72
CA HIS A 83 14.18 -6.88 0.41
C HIS A 83 12.88 -7.64 0.14
N HIS A 84 12.08 -7.24 -0.84
CA HIS A 84 10.80 -7.88 -1.15
C HIS A 84 10.82 -8.54 -2.52
N VAL A 85 11.17 -7.80 -3.57
CA VAL A 85 11.21 -8.33 -4.95
C VAL A 85 12.20 -9.49 -5.05
N THR A 86 13.40 -9.37 -4.47
CA THR A 86 14.42 -10.43 -4.50
C THR A 86 14.00 -11.75 -3.85
N LYS A 87 12.95 -11.75 -3.02
CA LYS A 87 12.39 -12.97 -2.40
C LYS A 87 11.40 -13.71 -3.30
N LEU A 88 10.90 -13.05 -4.35
CA LEU A 88 10.02 -13.64 -5.35
C LEU A 88 10.83 -14.50 -6.33
N ASP A 89 10.18 -15.46 -6.97
CA ASP A 89 10.77 -16.17 -8.11
C ASP A 89 11.00 -15.23 -9.32
N GLN A 90 11.84 -15.64 -10.26
CA GLN A 90 12.26 -14.78 -11.39
C GLN A 90 11.09 -14.32 -12.28
N GLU A 91 10.03 -15.13 -12.42
CA GLU A 91 8.87 -14.76 -13.24
C GLU A 91 7.92 -13.83 -12.48
N ALA A 92 7.83 -13.97 -11.16
CA ALA A 92 7.15 -13.03 -10.29
C ALA A 92 7.85 -11.67 -10.22
N GLN A 93 9.19 -11.64 -10.18
CA GLN A 93 9.94 -10.38 -10.18
C GLN A 93 9.63 -9.50 -11.40
N LYS A 94 9.44 -10.11 -12.57
CA LYS A 94 9.10 -9.40 -13.82
C LYS A 94 7.69 -8.79 -13.83
N ARG A 95 6.83 -9.19 -12.89
CA ARG A 95 5.42 -8.77 -12.77
C ARG A 95 5.20 -7.72 -11.68
N VAL A 96 6.28 -7.30 -10.99
CA VAL A 96 6.26 -6.15 -10.08
C VAL A 96 6.92 -4.97 -10.77
N HIS A 97 6.11 -3.98 -11.15
CA HIS A 97 6.56 -2.80 -11.87
C HIS A 97 6.63 -1.61 -10.92
N TYR A 98 7.82 -1.06 -10.71
CA TYR A 98 7.99 0.19 -9.96
C TYR A 98 8.04 1.38 -10.91
N LEU A 99 7.25 2.41 -10.62
CA LEU A 99 7.28 3.68 -11.31
C LEU A 99 7.69 4.77 -10.30
N LEU A 100 8.89 5.33 -10.49
CA LEU A 100 9.38 6.45 -9.67
C LEU A 100 8.80 7.76 -10.22
N GLU A 101 7.51 7.97 -9.99
CA GLU A 101 6.72 9.03 -10.62
C GLU A 101 5.66 9.60 -9.68
N ASN A 102 5.14 10.77 -10.04
CA ASN A 102 3.98 11.34 -9.36
C ASN A 102 2.72 10.55 -9.75
N VAL A 103 1.92 10.11 -8.77
CA VAL A 103 0.65 9.38 -9.00
C VAL A 103 -0.36 10.13 -9.88
N LEU A 104 -0.25 11.46 -9.95
CA LEU A 104 -1.06 12.32 -10.82
C LEU A 104 -0.70 12.17 -12.30
N ASN A 105 0.52 11.73 -12.62
CA ASN A 105 1.07 11.67 -13.97
C ASN A 105 1.38 10.23 -14.43
N ALA A 106 1.62 9.31 -13.49
CA ALA A 106 2.01 7.94 -13.79
C ALA A 106 0.98 7.24 -14.70
N GLU A 107 1.50 6.60 -15.74
CA GLU A 107 0.74 5.83 -16.72
C GLU A 107 0.95 4.34 -16.48
N THR A 108 -0.16 3.62 -16.30
CA THR A 108 -0.19 2.17 -16.10
C THR A 108 -1.24 1.57 -17.03
N PRO A 109 -1.18 0.26 -17.34
CA PRO A 109 -2.33 -0.44 -17.87
C PRO A 109 -3.55 -0.25 -16.96
N LYS A 110 -4.76 -0.41 -17.53
CA LYS A 110 -5.98 -0.42 -16.71
C LYS A 110 -5.98 -1.63 -15.78
N VAL A 111 -6.15 -1.40 -14.49
CA VAL A 111 -6.08 -2.44 -13.45
C VAL A 111 -7.46 -2.82 -12.89
N ASP A 112 -7.57 -4.01 -12.32
CA ASP A 112 -8.78 -4.42 -11.59
C ASP A 112 -8.89 -3.65 -10.27
N ILE A 113 -7.78 -3.52 -9.56
CA ILE A 113 -7.71 -2.90 -8.24
C ILE A 113 -6.73 -1.74 -8.28
N CYS A 114 -7.16 -0.57 -7.82
CA CYS A 114 -6.25 0.49 -7.40
C CYS A 114 -6.42 0.69 -5.89
N PHE A 115 -5.36 0.98 -5.17
CA PHE A 115 -5.48 1.34 -3.76
C PHE A 115 -4.49 2.41 -3.33
N ALA A 116 -4.88 3.15 -2.29
CA ALA A 116 -4.04 4.12 -1.59
C ALA A 116 -4.35 4.02 -0.09
N PHE A 117 -3.57 3.20 0.60
CA PHE A 117 -3.71 2.93 2.03
C PHE A 117 -2.81 3.81 2.89
N ASN A 118 -3.00 3.67 4.19
CA ASN A 118 -2.41 4.45 5.26
C ASN A 118 -2.61 5.97 5.09
N PHE A 119 -3.82 6.35 4.68
CA PHE A 119 -4.27 7.72 4.49
C PHE A 119 -3.39 8.54 3.53
N SER A 120 -2.64 7.86 2.66
CA SER A 120 -1.60 8.47 1.81
C SER A 120 -2.11 9.62 0.94
N TYR A 121 -3.34 9.51 0.42
CA TYR A 121 -3.97 10.58 -0.36
C TYR A 121 -4.28 11.86 0.45
N TYR A 122 -4.16 11.84 1.79
CA TYR A 122 -4.26 13.05 2.62
C TYR A 122 -3.12 14.02 2.36
N ILE A 123 -2.06 13.61 1.65
CA ILE A 123 -1.01 14.51 1.21
C ILE A 123 -1.56 15.65 0.33
N PHE A 124 -2.66 15.43 -0.39
CA PHE A 124 -3.33 16.47 -1.18
C PHE A 124 -4.13 17.42 -0.27
N LYS A 125 -3.60 18.63 -0.07
CA LYS A 125 -4.22 19.66 0.80
C LYS A 125 -5.17 20.59 0.05
N GLU A 126 -5.19 20.53 -1.28
CA GLU A 126 -6.11 21.32 -2.09
C GLU A 126 -7.22 20.45 -2.68
N ARG A 127 -8.47 20.92 -2.57
CA ARG A 127 -9.64 20.24 -3.15
C ARG A 127 -9.45 19.93 -4.63
N LYS A 128 -8.85 20.84 -5.40
CA LYS A 128 -8.61 20.65 -6.84
C LYS A 128 -7.68 19.46 -7.09
N GLN A 129 -6.57 19.38 -6.35
CA GLN A 129 -5.59 18.30 -6.49
C GLN A 129 -6.20 16.95 -6.11
N LEU A 130 -6.99 16.89 -5.04
CA LEU A 130 -7.68 15.66 -4.64
C LEU A 130 -8.67 15.17 -5.70
N VAL A 131 -9.43 16.10 -6.30
CA VAL A 131 -10.35 15.76 -7.40
C VAL A 131 -9.58 15.26 -8.62
N ASP A 132 -8.46 15.88 -8.97
CA ASP A 132 -7.62 15.46 -10.09
C ASP A 132 -7.01 14.07 -9.82
N TYR A 133 -6.59 13.79 -8.59
CA TYR A 133 -6.14 12.47 -8.16
C TYR A 133 -7.23 11.40 -8.36
N PHE A 134 -8.44 11.61 -7.86
CA PHE A 134 -9.53 10.64 -8.04
C PHE A 134 -9.93 10.45 -9.51
N LYS A 135 -9.81 11.48 -10.36
CA LYS A 135 -9.97 11.31 -11.82
C LYS A 135 -8.88 10.42 -12.41
N ARG A 136 -7.63 10.58 -11.97
CA ARG A 136 -6.50 9.74 -12.42
C ARG A 136 -6.70 8.29 -12.00
N VAL A 137 -7.04 8.04 -10.73
CA VAL A 137 -7.41 6.70 -10.24
C VAL A 137 -8.51 6.09 -11.11
N ARG A 138 -9.61 6.83 -11.33
CA ARG A 138 -10.71 6.35 -12.17
C ARG A 138 -10.27 6.00 -13.59
N SER A 139 -9.37 6.79 -14.20
CA SER A 139 -8.86 6.51 -15.55
C SER A 139 -7.95 5.29 -15.62
N ALA A 140 -7.26 4.97 -14.52
CA ALA A 140 -6.36 3.82 -14.39
C ALA A 140 -7.11 2.52 -14.06
N LEU A 141 -8.40 2.58 -13.71
CA LEU A 141 -9.21 1.39 -13.47
C LEU A 141 -9.81 0.84 -14.78
N LYS A 142 -9.98 -0.48 -14.82
CA LYS A 142 -10.92 -1.12 -15.76
C LYS A 142 -12.33 -0.62 -15.49
N ASP A 143 -13.23 -0.82 -16.44
CA ASP A 143 -14.61 -0.32 -16.34
C ASP A 143 -15.36 -0.90 -15.12
N ASP A 144 -15.00 -2.12 -14.71
CA ASP A 144 -15.46 -2.78 -13.48
C ASP A 144 -14.38 -2.81 -12.38
N GLY A 145 -13.38 -1.93 -12.44
CA GLY A 145 -12.36 -1.83 -11.42
C GLY A 145 -12.91 -1.33 -10.07
N VAL A 146 -12.12 -1.49 -9.02
CA VAL A 146 -12.45 -1.02 -7.66
C VAL A 146 -11.28 -0.22 -7.10
N PHE A 147 -11.59 0.92 -6.49
CA PHE A 147 -10.63 1.72 -5.73
C PHE A 147 -10.82 1.47 -4.24
N PHE A 148 -9.76 1.01 -3.56
CA PHE A 148 -9.76 0.84 -2.10
C PHE A 148 -8.93 1.95 -1.44
N VAL A 149 -9.53 2.64 -0.48
CA VAL A 149 -8.86 3.63 0.36
C VAL A 149 -9.33 3.49 1.79
N ASP A 150 -8.49 3.87 2.73
CA ASP A 150 -8.86 4.07 4.11
C ASP A 150 -9.15 5.56 4.38
N LEU A 151 -9.81 5.83 5.50
CA LEU A 151 -10.16 7.18 5.92
C LEU A 151 -9.91 7.30 7.41
N PHE A 152 -9.03 8.22 7.80
CA PHE A 152 -8.81 8.57 9.19
C PHE A 152 -9.76 9.71 9.57
N GLY A 153 -10.79 9.41 10.33
CA GLY A 153 -11.78 10.40 10.74
C GLY A 153 -12.78 9.86 11.74
N GLY A 154 -13.82 10.64 12.00
CA GLY A 154 -14.86 10.33 12.98
C GLY A 154 -14.57 10.94 14.36
N PRO A 155 -15.45 10.70 15.35
CA PRO A 155 -15.29 11.27 16.70
C PRO A 155 -14.00 10.80 17.40
N ASP A 156 -13.63 9.53 17.22
CA ASP A 156 -12.45 8.95 17.87
C ASP A 156 -11.15 9.59 17.37
N SER A 157 -11.10 10.08 16.13
CA SER A 157 -9.93 10.79 15.59
C SER A 157 -9.70 12.17 16.23
N GLN A 158 -10.58 12.61 17.13
CA GLN A 158 -10.44 13.84 17.91
C GLN A 158 -10.05 13.55 19.37
N THR A 159 -9.91 12.27 19.74
CA THR A 159 -9.58 11.85 21.10
C THR A 159 -8.07 11.71 21.23
N VAL A 160 -7.46 12.50 22.13
CA VAL A 160 -6.04 12.34 22.46
C VAL A 160 -5.84 10.97 23.10
N MET A 161 -4.99 10.14 22.50
CA MET A 161 -4.73 8.79 23.00
C MET A 161 -3.36 8.27 22.56
N THR A 162 -2.86 7.29 23.30
CA THR A 162 -1.63 6.55 22.97
C THR A 162 -1.92 5.06 22.99
N ASP A 163 -1.78 4.42 21.84
CA ASP A 163 -1.81 2.96 21.71
C ASP A 163 -0.38 2.40 21.73
N ILE A 164 -0.17 1.39 22.57
CA ILE A 164 1.13 0.73 22.74
C ILE A 164 1.01 -0.72 22.29
N MET A 165 1.64 -1.04 21.17
CA MET A 165 1.74 -2.40 20.66
C MET A 165 3.10 -3.01 21.05
N LYS A 166 3.05 -4.16 21.73
CA LYS A 166 4.25 -4.89 22.14
C LYS A 166 4.60 -5.92 21.08
N HIS A 167 5.81 -5.83 20.54
CA HIS A 167 6.40 -6.84 19.67
C HIS A 167 7.58 -7.50 20.37
N ASP A 168 8.06 -8.61 19.81
CA ASP A 168 9.29 -9.25 20.27
C ASP A 168 10.48 -8.32 19.97
N GLY A 169 11.16 -7.86 21.02
CA GLY A 169 12.33 -6.99 20.93
C GLY A 169 12.08 -5.49 20.70
N PHE A 170 10.83 -5.04 20.53
CA PHE A 170 10.51 -3.60 20.44
C PHE A 170 9.06 -3.26 20.81
N LYS A 171 8.78 -1.97 21.01
CA LYS A 171 7.42 -1.45 21.19
C LYS A 171 7.12 -0.43 20.10
N TYR A 172 5.90 -0.48 19.57
CA TYR A 172 5.35 0.54 18.69
C TYR A 172 4.38 1.41 19.48
N TYR A 173 4.52 2.71 19.32
CA TYR A 173 3.65 3.72 19.93
C TYR A 173 2.94 4.45 18.80
N TRP A 174 1.62 4.42 18.81
CA TRP A 174 0.79 5.28 17.97
C TRP A 174 0.14 6.32 18.87
N GLU A 175 0.30 7.60 18.53
CA GLU A 175 -0.21 8.70 19.31
C GLU A 175 -1.18 9.54 18.47
N CYS A 176 -2.44 9.59 18.90
CA CYS A 176 -3.37 10.61 18.45
C CYS A 176 -3.14 11.85 19.32
N GLN A 177 -2.55 12.88 18.74
CA GLN A 177 -2.32 14.16 19.40
C GLN A 177 -3.57 15.06 19.26
N GLU A 178 -3.55 16.22 19.91
CA GLU A 178 -4.68 17.16 19.89
C GLU A 178 -5.09 17.52 18.45
N PHE A 179 -6.40 17.53 18.20
CA PHE A 179 -6.96 17.90 16.91
C PHE A 179 -6.59 19.35 16.56
N ASN A 180 -5.92 19.52 15.42
CA ASN A 180 -5.55 20.83 14.88
C ASN A 180 -6.47 21.16 13.68
N PRO A 181 -7.55 21.95 13.88
CA PRO A 181 -8.58 22.23 12.87
C PRO A 181 -8.09 23.05 11.67
#